data_AF-A0A644U908-F1
#
_entry.id   AF-A0A644U908-F1
#
_cell.length_a   1.000
_cell.length_b   1.000
_cell.length_c   1.000
_cell.angle_alpha   90.00
_cell.angle_beta   90.00
_cell.angle_gamma   90.00
#
_symmetry.space_group_name_H-M   'P 1'
#
loop_
_entity.id
_entity.type
_entity.pdbx_description
1 polymer ?
#
loop_
_entity_poly.entity_id
_entity_poly.type
_entity_poly.pdbx_seq_one_letter_code
_entity_poly.pdbx_strand_id
1 'polypeptide(L)'
;MESNNKISSNNINLLNKEDLRDKVGIKNSDDKNKNINHNYALINFKLPQFDNKNFEIMDFNLTKLDDNEMKIEGIEIFKNIKHILTSTMRTRLLISLFSSEKDLKSLRNDLGKPSTSILHGIKELDKLNLIKKNKKMYGLSSNGTILTINVIKLIQNIYSINKNSHFWKYHCIDDIPKDSLKKIHLIQNAKSIKSSDNDLAKTSREYTDLISNSKNIKVLLPIFSAIHLDAILSSLNDFENLELIVSENILEFIKDNGYGVKLLSFIKDSAKNKDNLNNDYSIKIWKLSKEIKIFLSSCDNFLSLGLFSHDGYYDDSIMILDETEEGISWGIGVFEHYKNYSEPIDILKYFSL
;
A
#
# COMPACT_ATOMS: atom_id res chain seq x y z
N MET A 1 0.25 -42.10 11.17
CA MET A 1 -0.32 -41.96 9.82
C MET A 1 -0.06 -40.53 9.37
N GLU A 2 1.02 -40.34 8.61
CA GLU A 2 1.40 -39.07 8.03
C GLU A 2 0.42 -38.70 6.91
N SER A 3 -0.13 -37.50 6.93
CA SER A 3 -0.84 -36.92 5.79
C SER A 3 -0.11 -35.67 5.32
N ASN A 4 0.64 -35.85 4.23
CA ASN A 4 1.25 -34.81 3.43
C ASN A 4 0.17 -33.98 2.72
N ASN A 5 -0.08 -32.76 3.19
CA ASN A 5 -0.82 -31.77 2.40
C ASN A 5 0.16 -30.85 1.65
N LYS A 6 0.38 -31.19 0.37
CA LYS A 6 0.99 -30.32 -0.63
C LYS A 6 0.16 -29.03 -0.75
N ILE A 7 0.80 -27.90 -0.48
CA ILE A 7 0.27 -26.57 -0.80
C ILE A 7 0.26 -26.43 -2.33
N SER A 8 -0.93 -26.44 -2.90
CA SER A 8 -1.20 -26.15 -4.30
C SER A 8 -0.85 -24.69 -4.61
N SER A 9 0.13 -24.49 -5.49
CA SER A 9 0.46 -23.19 -6.08
C SER A 9 -0.68 -22.71 -6.96
N ASN A 10 -1.44 -21.72 -6.50
CA ASN A 10 -2.42 -21.01 -7.32
C ASN A 10 -1.68 -20.20 -8.40
N ASN A 11 -1.68 -20.74 -9.62
CA ASN A 11 -1.23 -20.05 -10.82
C ASN A 11 -2.22 -18.92 -11.15
N ILE A 12 -1.70 -17.69 -11.18
CA ILE A 12 -2.38 -16.55 -11.78
C ILE A 12 -2.36 -16.77 -13.30
N ASN A 13 -3.49 -17.19 -13.86
CA ASN A 13 -3.66 -17.32 -15.31
C ASN A 13 -3.81 -15.93 -15.92
N LEU A 14 -2.73 -15.39 -16.48
CA LEU A 14 -2.75 -14.25 -17.39
C LEU A 14 -2.78 -14.78 -18.84
N LEU A 15 -3.98 -14.75 -19.42
CA LEU A 15 -4.35 -14.82 -20.85
C LEU A 15 -3.50 -15.72 -21.77
N ASN A 16 -4.13 -16.82 -22.21
CA ASN A 16 -3.60 -17.73 -23.22
C ASN A 16 -3.52 -17.06 -24.61
N LYS A 17 -2.49 -17.44 -25.37
CA LYS A 17 -2.11 -16.91 -26.69
C LYS A 17 -3.06 -17.25 -27.84
N GLU A 18 -4.13 -18.00 -27.61
CA GLU A 18 -4.97 -18.57 -28.68
C GLU A 18 -6.12 -17.64 -29.12
N ASP A 19 -6.50 -16.64 -28.32
CA ASP A 19 -7.63 -15.75 -28.64
C ASP A 19 -7.32 -14.61 -29.64
N LEU A 20 -6.10 -14.56 -30.20
CA LEU A 20 -5.66 -13.46 -31.08
C LEU A 20 -5.45 -13.84 -32.55
N ARG A 21 -5.76 -15.08 -32.96
CA ARG A 21 -5.51 -15.54 -34.35
C ARG A 21 -6.65 -15.36 -35.34
N ASP A 22 -7.88 -15.06 -34.89
CA ASP A 22 -9.04 -15.10 -35.80
C ASP A 22 -9.48 -13.74 -36.39
N LYS A 23 -8.67 -12.67 -36.28
CA LYS A 23 -9.07 -11.33 -36.78
C LYS A 23 -8.19 -10.68 -37.84
N VAL A 24 -7.14 -11.32 -38.33
CA VAL A 24 -6.24 -10.67 -39.29
C VAL A 24 -5.91 -11.63 -40.43
N GLY A 25 -6.74 -11.61 -41.46
CA GLY A 25 -6.42 -12.24 -42.74
C GLY A 25 -5.29 -11.49 -43.43
N ILE A 26 -4.12 -12.11 -43.55
CA ILE A 26 -3.02 -11.60 -44.37
C ILE A 26 -2.62 -12.69 -45.37
N LYS A 27 -2.71 -12.36 -46.66
CA LYS A 27 -2.07 -13.09 -47.76
C LYS A 27 -0.63 -12.62 -47.91
N ASN A 28 0.25 -13.57 -48.18
CA ASN A 28 1.68 -13.36 -48.47
C ASN A 28 1.89 -12.59 -49.77
N SER A 29 2.90 -11.72 -49.79
CA SER A 29 3.75 -11.51 -50.95
C SER A 29 5.15 -11.03 -50.54
N ASP A 30 6.15 -11.70 -51.08
CA ASP A 30 7.57 -11.42 -51.00
C ASP A 30 7.92 -10.05 -51.62
N ASP A 31 8.85 -9.30 -51.03
CA ASP A 31 10.01 -8.80 -51.79
C ASP A 31 11.18 -8.28 -50.93
N LYS A 32 12.37 -8.37 -51.53
CA LYS A 32 13.71 -8.17 -50.92
C LYS A 32 14.18 -6.70 -50.86
N ASN A 33 15.08 -6.47 -49.88
CA ASN A 33 16.14 -5.44 -49.81
C ASN A 33 15.77 -3.94 -49.69
N LYS A 34 16.14 -3.33 -48.55
CA LYS A 34 17.04 -2.15 -48.51
C LYS A 34 17.57 -1.82 -47.11
N ASN A 35 18.82 -1.37 -47.11
CA ASN A 35 19.68 -1.07 -45.97
C ASN A 35 19.53 0.39 -45.50
N ILE A 36 19.57 0.57 -44.17
CA ILE A 36 20.15 1.69 -43.38
C ILE A 36 19.54 3.09 -43.50
N ASN A 37 19.00 3.60 -42.38
CA ASN A 37 19.40 4.90 -41.83
C ASN A 37 19.06 5.03 -40.34
N HIS A 38 20.05 5.42 -39.53
CA HIS A 38 19.88 5.82 -38.14
C HIS A 38 19.18 7.19 -38.09
N ASN A 39 17.87 7.18 -37.82
CA ASN A 39 17.17 8.34 -37.31
C ASN A 39 16.70 8.00 -35.89
N TYR A 40 17.19 8.74 -34.90
CA TYR A 40 16.58 8.81 -33.59
C TYR A 40 15.22 9.52 -33.75
N ALA A 41 14.22 8.77 -34.20
CA ALA A 41 12.84 9.21 -34.14
C ALA A 41 12.51 9.46 -32.67
N LEU A 42 12.05 10.67 -32.37
CA LEU A 42 11.43 11.00 -31.09
C LEU A 42 10.30 9.98 -30.85
N ILE A 43 10.58 8.98 -30.01
CA ILE A 43 9.60 7.98 -29.62
C ILE A 43 8.55 8.72 -28.80
N ASN A 44 7.39 8.97 -29.39
CA ASN A 44 6.22 9.48 -28.68
C ASN A 44 5.76 8.39 -27.71
N PHE A 45 6.32 8.37 -26.50
CA PHE A 45 5.88 7.49 -25.41
C PHE A 45 4.42 7.82 -25.06
N LYS A 46 3.46 7.10 -25.63
CA LYS A 46 2.07 7.06 -25.16
C LYS A 46 1.91 5.85 -24.26
N LEU A 47 1.81 6.10 -22.96
CA LEU A 47 1.29 5.11 -22.00
C LEU A 47 -0.06 4.58 -22.51
N PRO A 48 -0.38 3.29 -22.30
CA PRO A 48 -1.77 2.84 -22.35
C PRO A 48 -2.60 3.81 -21.50
N GLN A 49 -3.69 4.34 -22.05
CA GLN A 49 -4.58 5.18 -21.25
C GLN A 49 -5.19 4.28 -20.17
N PHE A 50 -4.74 4.46 -18.93
CA PHE A 50 -5.44 3.96 -17.77
C PHE A 50 -6.45 5.04 -17.42
N ASP A 51 -7.75 4.76 -17.55
CA ASP A 51 -8.74 5.62 -16.91
C ASP A 51 -8.38 5.72 -15.41
N ASN A 52 -8.14 6.94 -14.93
CA ASN A 52 -7.81 7.23 -13.54
C ASN A 52 -8.91 6.74 -12.56
N LYS A 53 -10.11 6.41 -13.05
CA LYS A 53 -11.18 5.82 -12.25
C LYS A 53 -11.20 4.30 -12.27
N ASN A 54 -11.04 3.65 -13.43
CA ASN A 54 -11.33 2.21 -13.58
C ASN A 54 -10.15 1.30 -14.01
N PHE A 55 -8.97 1.84 -14.32
CA PHE A 55 -7.83 1.04 -14.83
C PHE A 55 -8.18 0.13 -16.03
N GLU A 56 -9.19 0.49 -16.83
CA GLU A 56 -9.51 -0.23 -18.06
C GLU A 56 -8.44 0.04 -19.11
N ILE A 57 -7.95 -1.02 -19.75
CA ILE A 57 -6.99 -0.91 -20.86
C ILE A 57 -7.77 -0.54 -22.12
N MET A 58 -7.85 0.76 -22.43
CA MET A 58 -8.59 1.29 -23.58
C MET A 58 -7.74 1.33 -24.87
N ASP A 59 -7.35 0.16 -25.37
CA ASP A 59 -6.68 -0.03 -26.68
C ASP A 59 -5.16 0.22 -26.76
N PHE A 60 -4.48 -0.75 -27.36
CA PHE A 60 -3.11 -0.63 -27.86
C PHE A 60 -3.13 0.28 -29.10
N ASN A 61 -2.82 1.57 -28.93
CA ASN A 61 -2.72 2.49 -30.08
C ASN A 61 -1.69 1.97 -31.10
N LEU A 62 -2.17 1.58 -32.28
CA LEU A 62 -1.37 1.13 -33.41
C LEU A 62 -0.72 2.35 -34.07
N THR A 63 0.54 2.63 -33.76
CA THR A 63 1.34 3.57 -34.55
C THR A 63 1.92 2.84 -35.77
N LYS A 64 1.50 3.23 -36.97
CA LYS A 64 2.15 2.80 -38.23
C LYS A 64 3.51 3.50 -38.32
N LEU A 65 4.59 2.72 -38.25
CA LEU A 65 5.93 3.14 -38.65
C LEU A 65 6.34 2.21 -39.79
N ASP A 66 6.05 2.66 -41.02
CA ASP A 66 6.31 2.03 -42.31
C ASP A 66 5.67 0.66 -42.59
N ASP A 67 5.44 0.41 -43.88
CA ASP A 67 4.51 -0.61 -44.42
C ASP A 67 4.85 -2.08 -44.11
N ASN A 68 5.87 -2.38 -43.30
CA ASN A 68 6.29 -3.76 -43.02
C ASN A 68 6.53 -4.15 -41.54
N GLU A 69 6.43 -3.24 -40.56
CA GLU A 69 6.47 -3.65 -39.14
C GLU A 69 5.48 -2.85 -38.27
N MET A 70 4.34 -3.47 -37.94
CA MET A 70 3.49 -3.00 -36.84
C MET A 70 4.19 -3.28 -35.50
N LYS A 71 4.96 -2.32 -34.99
CA LYS A 71 5.52 -2.39 -33.63
C LYS A 71 4.47 -1.89 -32.63
N ILE A 72 3.77 -2.83 -32.00
CA ILE A 72 2.81 -2.49 -30.93
C ILE A 72 3.62 -2.08 -29.68
N GLU A 73 3.89 -0.78 -29.53
CA GLU A 73 4.71 -0.23 -28.45
C GLU A 73 4.19 -0.62 -27.05
N GLY A 74 2.86 -0.75 -26.88
CA GLY A 74 2.26 -1.23 -25.64
C GLY A 74 2.61 -2.68 -25.29
N ILE A 75 2.76 -3.57 -26.28
CA ILE A 75 3.18 -4.97 -26.03
C ILE A 75 4.64 -5.02 -25.59
N GLU A 76 5.47 -4.10 -26.10
CA GLU A 76 6.90 -4.06 -25.77
C GLU A 76 7.15 -3.70 -24.30
N ILE A 77 6.31 -2.82 -23.72
CA ILE A 77 6.35 -2.50 -22.29
C ILE A 77 6.08 -3.75 -21.44
N PHE A 78 5.03 -4.51 -21.76
CA PHE A 78 4.71 -5.75 -21.03
C PHE A 78 5.78 -6.83 -21.22
N LYS A 79 6.38 -6.93 -22.42
CA LYS A 79 7.51 -7.83 -22.67
C LYS A 79 8.72 -7.45 -21.83
N ASN A 80 9.08 -6.17 -21.75
CA ASN A 80 10.22 -5.70 -20.98
C ASN A 80 9.99 -5.94 -19.48
N ILE A 81 8.83 -5.57 -18.95
CA ILE A 81 8.46 -5.83 -17.54
C ILE A 81 8.51 -7.34 -17.25
N LYS A 82 7.90 -8.17 -18.11
CA LYS A 82 7.97 -9.63 -17.98
C LYS A 82 9.42 -10.14 -18.04
N HIS A 83 10.22 -9.60 -18.95
CA HIS A 83 11.64 -9.87 -19.06
C HIS A 83 12.47 -9.20 -17.95
N ILE A 84 11.90 -8.51 -16.97
CA ILE A 84 12.63 -8.08 -15.77
C ILE A 84 12.17 -8.92 -14.58
N LEU A 85 10.86 -9.09 -14.41
CA LEU A 85 10.28 -9.73 -13.23
C LEU A 85 10.39 -11.26 -13.21
N THR A 86 10.42 -11.94 -14.37
CA THR A 86 10.43 -13.42 -14.41
C THR A 86 11.78 -14.07 -14.08
N SER A 87 12.87 -13.31 -14.00
CA SER A 87 14.17 -13.84 -13.57
C SER A 87 14.53 -13.27 -12.22
N THR A 88 14.61 -14.16 -11.24
CA THR A 88 15.21 -13.86 -9.93
C THR A 88 16.63 -13.34 -10.08
N MET A 89 17.38 -13.80 -11.09
CA MET A 89 18.77 -13.35 -11.27
C MET A 89 18.86 -11.89 -11.73
N ARG A 90 18.09 -11.50 -12.74
CA ARG A 90 18.06 -10.11 -13.22
C ARG A 90 17.56 -9.16 -12.14
N THR A 91 16.50 -9.55 -11.43
CA THR A 91 15.95 -8.74 -10.32
C THR A 91 16.96 -8.57 -9.19
N ARG A 92 17.64 -9.64 -8.76
CA ARG A 92 18.70 -9.55 -7.74
C ARG A 92 19.92 -8.77 -8.22
N LEU A 93 20.28 -8.85 -9.49
CA LEU A 93 21.36 -8.04 -10.09
C LEU A 93 21.04 -6.54 -10.01
N LEU A 94 19.84 -6.14 -10.42
CA LEU A 94 19.40 -4.75 -10.34
C LEU A 94 19.48 -4.24 -8.90
N ILE A 95 18.93 -4.99 -7.94
CA ILE A 95 18.94 -4.62 -6.52
C ILE A 95 20.38 -4.54 -5.96
N SER A 96 21.24 -5.52 -6.28
CA SER A 96 22.64 -5.52 -5.84
C SER A 96 23.40 -4.30 -6.36
N LEU A 97 23.15 -3.88 -7.60
CA LEU A 97 23.77 -2.71 -8.24
C LEU A 97 23.13 -1.37 -7.84
N PHE A 98 21.95 -1.38 -7.23
CA PHE A 98 21.31 -0.18 -6.71
C PHE A 98 22.07 0.42 -5.53
N SER A 99 22.66 -0.41 -4.68
CA SER A 99 23.42 0.05 -3.51
C SER A 99 24.74 0.71 -3.89
N SER A 100 25.43 0.21 -4.92
CA SER A 100 26.70 0.76 -5.41
C SER A 100 27.13 0.11 -6.73
N GLU A 101 28.08 0.73 -7.44
CA GLU A 101 28.82 0.03 -8.49
C GLU A 101 29.64 -1.12 -7.89
N LYS A 102 29.72 -2.25 -8.61
CA LYS A 102 30.36 -3.49 -8.14
C LYS A 102 31.18 -4.16 -9.23
N ASP A 103 32.30 -4.77 -8.83
CA ASP A 103 33.05 -5.67 -9.71
C ASP A 103 32.40 -7.06 -9.77
N LEU A 104 32.91 -7.92 -10.65
CA LEU A 104 32.38 -9.28 -10.81
C LEU A 104 32.58 -10.16 -9.57
N LYS A 105 33.60 -9.90 -8.75
CA LYS A 105 33.88 -10.68 -7.54
C LYS A 105 32.83 -10.36 -6.46
N SER A 106 32.54 -9.08 -6.24
CA SER A 106 31.50 -8.62 -5.32
C SER A 106 30.12 -9.10 -5.74
N LEU A 107 29.79 -9.03 -7.04
CA LEU A 107 28.52 -9.55 -7.55
C LEU A 107 28.36 -11.07 -7.33
N ARG A 108 29.44 -11.85 -7.45
CA ARG A 108 29.39 -13.29 -7.12
C ARG A 108 29.08 -13.52 -5.64
N ASN A 109 29.68 -12.71 -4.76
CA ASN A 109 29.46 -12.83 -3.32
C ASN A 109 28.00 -12.49 -2.95
N ASP A 110 27.46 -11.39 -3.49
CA ASP A 110 26.07 -10.96 -3.23
C ASP A 110 25.03 -11.94 -3.77
N LEU A 111 25.29 -12.48 -4.96
CA LEU A 111 24.29 -13.25 -5.71
C LEU A 111 24.39 -14.76 -5.45
N GLY A 112 25.57 -15.24 -5.04
CA GLY A 112 25.86 -16.66 -4.88
C GLY A 112 25.77 -17.42 -6.20
N LYS A 113 26.15 -16.79 -7.33
CA LYS A 113 26.04 -17.36 -8.68
C LYS A 113 27.37 -17.31 -9.45
N PRO A 114 27.58 -18.22 -10.42
CA PRO A 114 28.79 -18.22 -11.25
C PRO A 114 28.92 -16.95 -12.10
N SER A 115 30.17 -16.58 -12.41
CA SER A 115 30.50 -15.44 -13.28
C SER A 115 29.76 -15.47 -14.62
N THR A 116 29.60 -16.65 -15.22
CA THR A 116 28.93 -16.82 -16.53
C THR A 116 27.45 -16.42 -16.46
N SER A 117 26.72 -16.85 -15.43
CA SER A 117 25.32 -16.47 -15.20
C SER A 117 25.17 -14.97 -14.93
N ILE A 118 26.09 -14.40 -14.15
CA ILE A 118 26.08 -12.96 -13.84
C ILE A 118 26.35 -12.13 -15.09
N LEU A 119 27.37 -12.48 -15.88
CA LEU A 119 27.70 -11.79 -17.13
C LEU A 119 26.58 -11.90 -18.16
N HIS A 120 25.89 -13.04 -18.22
CA HIS A 120 24.69 -13.19 -19.05
C HIS A 120 23.60 -12.21 -18.61
N GLY A 121 23.26 -12.19 -17.32
CA GLY A 121 22.24 -11.27 -16.79
C GLY A 121 22.60 -9.80 -16.97
N ILE A 122 23.87 -9.43 -16.81
CA ILE A 122 24.37 -8.08 -17.12
C ILE A 122 24.14 -7.76 -18.59
N LYS A 123 24.51 -8.66 -19.51
CA LYS A 123 24.31 -8.46 -20.96
C LYS A 123 22.84 -8.29 -21.32
N GLU A 124 21.94 -9.04 -20.68
CA GLU A 124 20.50 -8.90 -20.90
C GLU A 124 19.96 -7.55 -20.42
N LEU A 125 20.38 -7.09 -19.23
CA LEU A 125 19.96 -5.80 -18.67
C LEU A 125 20.61 -4.61 -19.41
N ASP A 126 21.82 -4.78 -19.92
CA ASP A 126 22.54 -3.79 -20.74
C ASP A 126 21.84 -3.55 -22.09
N LYS A 127 21.31 -4.61 -22.73
CA LYS A 127 20.46 -4.49 -23.94
C LYS A 127 19.20 -3.65 -23.70
N LEU A 128 18.73 -3.57 -22.45
CA LEU A 128 17.61 -2.72 -22.04
C LEU A 128 18.05 -1.33 -21.57
N ASN A 129 19.33 -0.97 -21.74
CA ASN A 129 19.94 0.27 -21.26
C ASN A 129 19.83 0.48 -19.74
N LEU A 130 19.78 -0.61 -18.95
CA LEU A 130 19.65 -0.54 -17.49
C LEU A 130 21.00 -0.60 -16.75
N ILE A 131 22.06 -1.02 -17.44
CA ILE A 131 23.40 -1.17 -16.88
C ILE A 131 24.33 -0.15 -17.54
N LYS A 132 25.33 0.31 -16.78
CA LYS A 132 26.53 0.97 -17.29
C LYS A 132 27.76 0.16 -16.91
N LYS A 133 28.76 0.15 -17.79
CA LYS A 133 30.04 -0.52 -17.55
C LYS A 133 31.17 0.50 -17.59
N ASN A 134 31.98 0.53 -16.53
CA ASN A 134 33.20 1.33 -16.47
C ASN A 134 34.39 0.42 -16.14
N LYS A 135 35.25 0.15 -17.12
CA LYS A 135 36.38 -0.78 -17.00
C LYS A 135 35.94 -2.16 -16.48
N LYS A 136 36.20 -2.45 -15.20
CA LYS A 136 35.90 -3.70 -14.50
C LYS A 136 34.70 -3.60 -13.54
N MET A 137 34.06 -2.43 -13.49
CA MET A 137 32.92 -2.14 -12.63
C MET A 137 31.62 -2.12 -13.44
N TYR A 138 30.55 -2.59 -12.81
CA TYR A 138 29.18 -2.55 -13.30
C TYR A 138 28.34 -1.69 -12.36
N GLY A 139 27.42 -0.92 -12.92
CA GLY A 139 26.48 -0.10 -12.15
C GLY A 139 25.15 0.04 -12.89
N LEU A 140 24.16 0.61 -12.22
CA LEU A 140 22.91 1.00 -12.89
C LEU A 140 23.11 2.25 -13.74
N SER A 141 22.56 2.27 -14.95
CA SER A 141 22.36 3.52 -15.69
C SER A 141 21.30 4.40 -14.99
N SER A 142 21.09 5.64 -15.43
CA SER A 142 19.98 6.46 -14.91
C SER A 142 18.62 5.76 -15.06
N ASN A 143 18.36 5.15 -16.22
CA ASN A 143 17.14 4.37 -16.47
C ASN A 143 17.08 3.13 -15.55
N GLY A 144 18.21 2.46 -15.37
CA GLY A 144 18.36 1.34 -14.44
C GLY A 144 18.00 1.72 -13.01
N THR A 145 18.47 2.86 -12.52
CA THR A 145 18.20 3.37 -11.17
C THR A 145 16.71 3.66 -10.97
N ILE A 146 16.10 4.41 -11.90
CA ILE A 146 14.67 4.76 -11.83
C ILE A 146 13.79 3.49 -11.89
N LEU A 147 14.12 2.54 -12.74
CA LEU A 147 13.38 1.28 -12.80
C LEU A 147 13.56 0.48 -11.51
N THR A 148 14.80 0.37 -11.02
CA THR A 148 15.13 -0.50 -9.88
C THR A 148 14.46 -0.01 -8.60
N ILE A 149 14.38 1.30 -8.36
CA ILE A 149 13.64 1.84 -7.20
C ILE A 149 12.15 1.46 -7.25
N ASN A 150 11.54 1.44 -8.43
CA ASN A 150 10.15 0.99 -8.60
C ASN A 150 10.00 -0.52 -8.44
N VAL A 151 10.97 -1.32 -8.89
CA VAL A 151 11.00 -2.77 -8.67
C VAL A 151 11.13 -3.10 -7.18
N ILE A 152 12.00 -2.39 -6.46
CA ILE A 152 12.13 -2.53 -5.00
C ILE A 152 10.80 -2.21 -4.32
N LYS A 153 10.16 -1.09 -4.67
CA LYS A 153 8.85 -0.73 -4.15
C LYS A 153 7.77 -1.77 -4.45
N LEU A 154 7.77 -2.34 -5.66
CA LEU A 154 6.85 -3.43 -6.02
C LEU A 154 7.07 -4.67 -5.14
N ILE A 155 8.32 -5.05 -4.90
CA ILE A 155 8.66 -6.17 -4.01
C ILE A 155 8.19 -5.90 -2.58
N GLN A 156 8.40 -4.69 -2.07
CA GLN A 156 7.93 -4.28 -0.74
C GLN A 156 6.40 -4.33 -0.65
N ASN A 157 5.70 -3.83 -1.67
CA ASN A 157 4.24 -3.92 -1.73
C ASN A 157 3.75 -5.38 -1.70
N ILE A 158 4.35 -6.26 -2.51
CA ILE A 158 4.03 -7.70 -2.52
C ILE A 158 4.32 -8.34 -1.16
N TYR A 159 5.41 -7.95 -0.50
CA TYR A 159 5.75 -8.41 0.83
C TYR A 159 4.69 -7.99 1.86
N SER A 160 4.27 -6.71 1.90
CA SER A 160 3.20 -6.22 2.79
C SER A 160 1.90 -7.00 2.60
N ILE A 161 1.52 -7.27 1.34
CA ILE A 161 0.31 -8.03 1.02
C ILE A 161 0.44 -9.48 1.49
N ASN A 162 1.55 -10.15 1.17
CA ASN A 162 1.71 -11.57 1.50
C ASN A 162 1.82 -11.81 3.01
N LYS A 163 2.54 -10.95 3.73
CA LYS A 163 2.77 -11.06 5.17
C LYS A 163 1.46 -11.09 5.96
N ASN A 164 0.48 -10.29 5.54
CA ASN A 164 -0.83 -10.21 6.18
C ASN A 164 -1.95 -10.67 5.23
N SER A 165 -1.67 -11.66 4.37
CA SER A 165 -2.58 -12.08 3.29
C SER A 165 -3.94 -12.57 3.76
N HIS A 166 -4.01 -13.24 4.91
CA HIS A 166 -5.29 -13.65 5.50
C HIS A 166 -6.17 -12.44 5.81
N PHE A 167 -5.60 -11.38 6.40
CA PHE A 167 -6.32 -10.14 6.67
C PHE A 167 -6.84 -9.53 5.38
N TRP A 168 -5.97 -9.26 4.39
CA TRP A 168 -6.41 -8.64 3.13
C TRP A 168 -7.42 -9.47 2.33
N LYS A 169 -7.34 -10.81 2.40
CA LYS A 169 -8.23 -11.69 1.64
C LYS A 169 -9.69 -11.60 2.11
N TYR A 170 -9.93 -11.54 3.42
CA TYR A 170 -11.28 -11.65 3.98
C TYR A 170 -11.94 -10.31 4.31
N HIS A 171 -11.23 -9.19 4.13
CA HIS A 171 -11.71 -7.86 4.45
C HIS A 171 -11.91 -6.99 3.22
N CYS A 172 -12.90 -6.10 3.30
CA CYS A 172 -13.14 -5.04 2.32
C CYS A 172 -12.12 -3.92 2.52
N ILE A 173 -11.56 -3.42 1.41
CA ILE A 173 -10.58 -2.32 1.39
C ILE A 173 -11.10 -1.08 0.68
N ASP A 174 -12.38 -1.05 0.30
CA ASP A 174 -12.95 -0.03 -0.60
C ASP A 174 -12.91 1.37 0.01
N ASP A 175 -13.02 1.46 1.34
CA ASP A 175 -12.88 2.72 2.07
C ASP A 175 -11.42 3.11 2.31
N ILE A 176 -10.42 2.27 2.00
CA ILE A 176 -9.01 2.68 2.17
C ILE A 176 -8.68 3.63 1.02
N PRO A 177 -8.21 4.87 1.29
CA PRO A 177 -7.91 5.83 0.24
C PRO A 177 -6.93 5.25 -0.78
N LYS A 178 -7.22 5.43 -2.08
CA LYS A 178 -6.39 4.90 -3.17
C LYS A 178 -4.92 5.34 -3.03
N ASP A 179 -4.67 6.56 -2.56
CA ASP A 179 -3.31 7.06 -2.36
C ASP A 179 -2.59 6.39 -1.18
N SER A 180 -3.32 5.93 -0.17
CA SER A 180 -2.77 5.09 0.90
C SER A 180 -2.49 3.67 0.39
N LEU A 181 -3.37 3.08 -0.44
CA LEU A 181 -3.13 1.77 -1.07
C LEU A 181 -1.89 1.78 -1.98
N LYS A 182 -1.63 2.87 -2.72
CA LYS A 182 -0.38 3.08 -3.49
C LYS A 182 0.88 3.07 -2.62
N LYS A 183 0.72 3.25 -1.31
CA LYS A 183 1.78 3.32 -0.30
C LYS A 183 1.79 2.13 0.66
N ILE A 184 1.21 0.99 0.29
CA ILE A 184 1.12 -0.20 1.16
C ILE A 184 2.49 -0.75 1.63
N HIS A 185 3.58 -0.49 0.88
CA HIS A 185 4.95 -0.75 1.35
C HIS A 185 5.31 -0.10 2.69
N LEU A 186 4.65 0.99 3.10
CA LEU A 186 4.91 1.65 4.38
C LEU A 186 4.53 0.77 5.58
N ILE A 187 3.54 -0.12 5.42
CA ILE A 187 3.12 -1.08 6.46
C ILE A 187 3.71 -2.48 6.24
N GLN A 188 4.87 -2.58 5.59
CA GLN A 188 5.56 -3.86 5.36
C GLN A 188 5.99 -4.55 6.67
N ASN A 189 6.19 -3.77 7.73
CA ASN A 189 6.59 -4.28 9.04
C ASN A 189 5.41 -4.66 9.93
N ALA A 190 4.19 -4.28 9.53
CA ALA A 190 2.98 -4.62 10.25
C ALA A 190 2.77 -6.13 10.41
N LYS A 191 2.09 -6.51 11.49
CA LYS A 191 1.75 -7.87 11.86
C LYS A 191 0.25 -7.98 12.10
N SER A 192 -0.36 -9.06 11.64
CA SER A 192 -1.74 -9.39 12.01
C SER A 192 -1.77 -10.03 13.39
N ILE A 193 -2.46 -9.38 14.33
CA ILE A 193 -2.79 -9.94 15.65
C ILE A 193 -4.16 -10.58 15.53
N LYS A 194 -4.27 -11.87 15.84
CA LYS A 194 -5.51 -12.64 15.71
C LYS A 194 -5.89 -13.28 17.05
N SER A 195 -7.14 -13.09 17.45
CA SER A 195 -7.79 -13.81 18.54
C SER A 195 -7.92 -15.30 18.22
N SER A 196 -8.05 -16.12 19.25
CA SER A 196 -8.22 -17.57 19.10
C SER A 196 -9.38 -18.05 19.94
N ASP A 197 -9.86 -19.26 19.69
CA ASP A 197 -10.94 -19.87 20.48
C ASP A 197 -10.63 -19.90 21.99
N ASN A 198 -9.34 -19.96 22.36
CA ASN A 198 -8.86 -19.94 23.74
C ASN A 198 -8.54 -18.53 24.27
N ASP A 199 -8.48 -17.51 23.40
CA ASP A 199 -8.20 -16.12 23.76
C ASP A 199 -8.94 -15.18 22.79
N LEU A 200 -10.24 -15.02 23.02
CA LEU A 200 -11.11 -14.17 22.21
C LEU A 200 -10.81 -12.68 22.38
N ALA A 201 -10.25 -12.30 23.53
CA ALA A 201 -9.95 -10.91 23.90
C ALA A 201 -8.54 -10.46 23.52
N LYS A 202 -7.79 -11.28 22.76
CA LYS A 202 -6.39 -10.96 22.42
C LYS A 202 -6.25 -9.65 21.67
N THR A 203 -7.05 -9.43 20.63
CA THR A 203 -6.99 -8.21 19.82
C THR A 203 -7.28 -6.95 20.63
N SER A 204 -8.35 -6.96 21.43
CA SER A 204 -8.73 -5.82 22.27
C SER A 204 -7.75 -5.57 23.42
N ARG A 205 -7.16 -6.63 24.01
CA ARG A 205 -6.11 -6.51 25.03
C ARG A 205 -4.86 -5.83 24.46
N GLU A 206 -4.34 -6.33 23.34
CA GLU A 206 -3.16 -5.77 22.68
C GLU A 206 -3.38 -4.30 22.28
N TYR A 207 -4.57 -3.96 21.78
CA TYR A 207 -4.93 -2.57 21.51
C TYR A 207 -4.92 -1.71 22.77
N THR A 208 -5.56 -2.18 23.85
CA THR A 208 -5.67 -1.46 25.12
C THR A 208 -4.30 -1.23 25.77
N ASP A 209 -3.43 -2.23 25.74
CA ASP A 209 -2.08 -2.15 26.28
C ASP A 209 -1.25 -1.09 25.53
N LEU A 210 -1.36 -1.05 24.19
CA LEU A 210 -0.60 -0.09 23.37
C LEU A 210 -1.11 1.34 23.50
N ILE A 211 -2.44 1.54 23.48
CA ILE A 211 -3.03 2.88 23.54
C ILE A 211 -2.86 3.55 24.90
N SER A 212 -2.74 2.75 25.98
CA SER A 212 -2.49 3.28 27.33
C SER A 212 -1.19 4.10 27.44
N ASN A 213 -0.26 3.96 26.49
CA ASN A 213 1.02 4.66 26.47
C ASN A 213 1.07 5.77 25.40
N SER A 214 -0.03 6.03 24.68
CA SER A 214 -0.08 6.98 23.57
C SER A 214 -0.44 8.39 24.03
N LYS A 215 0.24 9.41 23.51
CA LYS A 215 -0.05 10.81 23.85
C LYS A 215 -0.78 11.58 22.75
N ASN A 216 -0.60 11.17 21.50
CA ASN A 216 -1.24 11.80 20.36
C ASN A 216 -2.00 10.72 19.61
N ILE A 217 -3.33 10.76 19.72
CA ILE A 217 -4.21 9.68 19.30
C ILE A 217 -5.11 10.21 18.19
N LYS A 218 -5.03 9.61 17.01
CA LYS A 218 -5.91 9.90 15.87
C LYS A 218 -6.72 8.65 15.54
N VAL A 219 -8.04 8.72 15.70
CA VAL A 219 -8.92 7.55 15.53
C VAL A 219 -9.97 7.79 14.45
N LEU A 220 -10.03 6.91 13.46
CA LEU A 220 -11.23 6.71 12.64
C LEU A 220 -12.05 5.62 13.34
N LEU A 221 -13.20 5.99 13.90
CA LEU A 221 -14.04 5.09 14.67
C LEU A 221 -15.33 4.76 13.89
N PRO A 222 -15.41 3.57 13.26
CA PRO A 222 -16.52 3.18 12.40
C PRO A 222 -17.66 2.48 13.16
N ILE A 223 -17.40 2.11 14.42
CA ILE A 223 -18.30 1.34 15.27
C ILE A 223 -18.36 1.96 16.65
N PHE A 224 -19.49 1.80 17.34
CA PHE A 224 -19.54 2.03 18.77
C PHE A 224 -18.98 0.80 19.49
N SER A 225 -17.90 0.97 20.23
CA SER A 225 -17.34 -0.09 21.08
C SER A 225 -16.92 0.50 22.42
N ALA A 226 -17.64 0.12 23.47
CA ALA A 226 -17.36 0.54 24.84
C ALA A 226 -15.92 0.24 25.26
N ILE A 227 -15.42 -0.97 24.93
CA ILE A 227 -14.05 -1.40 25.24
C ILE A 227 -13.02 -0.45 24.64
N HIS A 228 -13.15 -0.12 23.35
CA HIS A 228 -12.18 0.75 22.68
C HIS A 228 -12.32 2.20 23.14
N LEU A 229 -13.54 2.72 23.32
CA LEU A 229 -13.76 4.08 23.80
C LEU A 229 -13.26 4.25 25.23
N ASP A 230 -13.48 3.28 26.11
CA ASP A 230 -12.93 3.32 27.47
C ASP A 230 -11.40 3.27 27.45
N ALA A 231 -10.78 2.43 26.60
CA ALA A 231 -9.32 2.41 26.43
C ALA A 231 -8.77 3.75 25.93
N ILE A 232 -9.39 4.33 24.90
CA ILE A 232 -9.02 5.65 24.34
C ILE A 232 -9.16 6.74 25.40
N LEU A 233 -10.29 6.79 26.12
CA LEU A 233 -10.53 7.85 27.09
C LEU A 233 -9.69 7.70 28.35
N SER A 234 -9.39 6.46 28.76
CA SER A 234 -8.57 6.19 29.94
C SER A 234 -7.08 6.45 29.70
N SER A 235 -6.62 6.49 28.44
CA SER A 235 -5.26 6.92 28.15
C SER A 235 -5.09 8.42 28.36
N LEU A 236 -6.14 9.22 28.09
CA LEU A 236 -6.08 10.69 28.12
C LEU A 236 -5.70 11.26 29.48
N ASN A 237 -4.61 12.03 29.48
CA ASN A 237 -4.18 12.91 30.57
C ASN A 237 -4.13 14.38 30.13
N ASP A 238 -3.80 15.31 31.03
CA ASP A 238 -3.80 16.78 30.80
C ASP A 238 -2.98 17.27 29.58
N PHE A 239 -2.05 16.45 29.06
CA PHE A 239 -1.11 16.80 27.98
C PHE A 239 -1.32 16.03 26.67
N GLU A 240 -2.37 15.22 26.59
CA GLU A 240 -2.59 14.32 25.45
C GLU A 240 -3.62 14.89 24.47
N ASN A 241 -3.47 14.57 23.19
CA ASN A 241 -4.35 15.03 22.13
C ASN A 241 -5.11 13.86 21.52
N LEU A 242 -6.44 13.93 21.54
CA LEU A 242 -7.33 13.02 20.83
C LEU A 242 -7.97 13.75 19.65
N GLU A 243 -7.81 13.21 18.45
CA GLU A 243 -8.66 13.54 17.32
C GLU A 243 -9.47 12.31 16.91
N LEU A 244 -10.79 12.44 16.93
CA LEU A 244 -11.73 11.37 16.60
C LEU A 244 -12.52 11.75 15.35
N ILE A 245 -12.59 10.87 14.37
CA ILE A 245 -13.50 10.99 13.23
C ILE A 245 -14.55 9.89 13.34
N VAL A 246 -15.81 10.28 13.34
CA VAL A 246 -16.99 9.40 13.48
C VAL A 246 -18.06 9.79 12.47
N SER A 247 -18.89 8.84 12.06
CA SER A 247 -20.13 9.15 11.33
C SER A 247 -21.18 9.76 12.28
N GLU A 248 -22.22 10.37 11.71
CA GLU A 248 -23.37 10.87 12.50
C GLU A 248 -23.97 9.77 13.39
N ASN A 249 -24.19 8.58 12.84
CA ASN A 249 -24.77 7.46 13.57
C ASN A 249 -23.90 7.06 14.77
N ILE A 250 -22.58 6.94 14.59
CA ILE A 250 -21.67 6.62 15.70
C ILE A 250 -21.65 7.74 16.74
N LEU A 251 -21.76 9.00 16.31
CA LEU A 251 -21.84 10.14 17.22
C LEU A 251 -23.11 10.12 18.08
N GLU A 252 -24.26 9.73 17.51
CA GLU A 252 -25.50 9.47 18.25
C GLU A 252 -25.33 8.32 19.25
N PHE A 253 -24.73 7.19 18.85
CA PHE A 253 -24.43 6.09 19.77
C PHE A 253 -23.53 6.52 20.94
N ILE A 254 -22.50 7.34 20.70
CA ILE A 254 -21.64 7.90 21.76
C ILE A 254 -22.47 8.73 22.75
N LYS A 255 -23.43 9.52 22.25
CA LYS A 255 -24.33 10.32 23.08
C LYS A 255 -25.25 9.43 23.91
N ASP A 256 -25.99 8.54 23.27
CA ASP A 256 -27.04 7.72 23.87
C ASP A 256 -26.51 6.73 24.90
N ASN A 257 -25.24 6.31 24.77
CA ASN A 257 -24.58 5.41 25.71
C ASN A 257 -23.75 6.14 26.78
N GLY A 258 -23.95 7.45 26.96
CA GLY A 258 -23.37 8.22 28.07
C GLY A 258 -21.88 8.58 27.92
N TYR A 259 -21.24 8.26 26.79
CA TYR A 259 -19.86 8.66 26.53
C TYR A 259 -19.72 10.16 26.25
N GLY A 260 -20.80 10.83 25.82
CA GLY A 260 -20.86 12.29 25.75
C GLY A 260 -20.54 12.97 27.09
N VAL A 261 -21.05 12.43 28.20
CA VAL A 261 -20.78 12.97 29.55
C VAL A 261 -19.30 12.82 29.92
N LYS A 262 -18.69 11.66 29.61
CA LYS A 262 -17.26 11.42 29.83
C LYS A 262 -16.40 12.40 29.02
N LEU A 263 -16.72 12.61 27.75
CA LEU A 263 -16.01 13.59 26.89
C LEU A 263 -16.11 15.02 27.45
N LEU A 264 -17.31 15.41 27.92
CA LEU A 264 -17.52 16.72 28.54
C LEU A 264 -16.74 16.89 29.85
N SER A 265 -16.62 15.85 30.68
CA SER A 265 -15.84 15.94 31.93
C SER A 265 -14.37 16.18 31.64
N PHE A 266 -13.78 15.44 30.69
CA PHE A 266 -12.38 15.65 30.29
C PHE A 266 -12.13 17.09 29.83
N ILE A 267 -12.98 17.62 28.96
CA ILE A 267 -12.85 19.01 28.46
C ILE A 267 -12.92 20.02 29.61
N LYS A 268 -13.86 19.87 30.53
CA LYS A 268 -14.04 20.79 31.67
C LYS A 268 -12.87 20.72 32.65
N ASP A 269 -12.30 19.55 32.86
CA ASP A 269 -11.18 19.39 33.79
C ASP A 269 -9.87 19.90 33.17
N SER A 270 -9.60 19.63 31.89
CA SER A 270 -8.44 20.22 31.19
C SER A 270 -8.51 21.75 31.10
N ALA A 271 -9.70 22.34 31.00
CA ALA A 271 -9.87 23.80 30.97
C ALA A 271 -9.54 24.48 32.31
N LYS A 272 -9.71 23.79 33.44
CA LYS A 272 -9.35 24.32 34.78
C LYS A 272 -7.84 24.37 35.00
N ASN A 273 -7.07 23.57 34.26
CA ASN A 273 -5.63 23.41 34.42
C ASN A 273 -4.79 24.27 33.45
N LYS A 274 -5.41 25.02 32.54
CA LYS A 274 -4.71 25.88 31.55
C LYS A 274 -5.02 27.36 31.77
N ASP A 275 -4.03 28.13 32.21
CA ASP A 275 -4.05 29.61 32.30
C ASP A 275 -4.04 30.33 30.92
N ASN A 276 -4.11 29.60 29.80
CA ASN A 276 -3.90 30.16 28.47
C ASN A 276 -5.21 30.33 27.69
N LEU A 277 -5.45 31.56 27.23
CA LEU A 277 -6.60 32.08 26.47
C LEU A 277 -6.89 31.41 25.10
N ASN A 278 -6.26 30.29 24.75
CA ASN A 278 -6.51 29.61 23.49
C ASN A 278 -7.37 28.37 23.75
N ASN A 279 -8.63 28.41 23.31
CA ASN A 279 -9.65 27.35 23.37
C ASN A 279 -9.31 26.09 22.53
N ASP A 280 -8.04 25.70 22.42
CA ASP A 280 -7.66 24.50 21.69
C ASP A 280 -7.74 23.31 22.66
N TYR A 281 -8.91 22.66 22.66
CA TYR A 281 -9.16 21.48 23.46
C TYR A 281 -8.21 20.34 23.05
N SER A 282 -7.78 19.57 24.05
CA SER A 282 -7.06 18.29 23.84
C SER A 282 -7.87 17.30 23.02
N ILE A 283 -9.20 17.42 23.01
CA ILE A 283 -10.11 16.52 22.29
C ILE A 283 -10.77 17.28 21.14
N LYS A 284 -10.62 16.75 19.93
CA LYS A 284 -11.28 17.22 18.71
C LYS A 284 -12.10 16.07 18.14
N ILE A 285 -13.36 16.33 17.83
CA ILE A 285 -14.20 15.36 17.13
C ILE A 285 -14.60 15.96 15.79
N TRP A 286 -14.52 15.14 14.75
CA TRP A 286 -14.93 15.49 13.40
C TRP A 286 -16.03 14.53 12.96
N LYS A 287 -17.07 15.11 12.38
CA LYS A 287 -18.24 14.39 11.90
C LYS A 287 -18.12 14.13 10.42
N LEU A 288 -18.20 12.86 10.04
CA LEU A 288 -18.21 12.42 8.65
C LEU A 288 -19.66 12.18 8.21
N SER A 289 -20.03 12.67 7.03
CA SER A 289 -21.40 12.55 6.51
C SER A 289 -21.75 11.16 5.99
N LYS A 290 -20.77 10.24 5.92
CA LYS A 290 -20.95 8.86 5.46
C LYS A 290 -20.42 7.87 6.50
N GLU A 291 -20.96 6.67 6.48
CA GLU A 291 -20.35 5.54 7.17
C GLU A 291 -19.00 5.20 6.53
N ILE A 292 -18.07 4.74 7.36
CA ILE A 292 -16.75 4.28 6.95
C ILE A 292 -16.51 2.89 7.53
N LYS A 293 -15.94 1.99 6.74
CA LYS A 293 -15.64 0.61 7.16
C LYS A 293 -14.16 0.41 7.53
N ILE A 294 -13.60 1.37 8.27
CA ILE A 294 -12.20 1.34 8.72
C ILE A 294 -12.14 1.74 10.18
N PHE A 295 -11.68 0.83 11.03
CA PHE A 295 -11.24 1.17 12.38
C PHE A 295 -9.74 1.41 12.31
N LEU A 296 -9.34 2.68 12.42
CA LEU A 296 -7.96 3.07 12.41
C LEU A 296 -7.62 3.80 13.71
N SER A 297 -6.54 3.41 14.38
CA SER A 297 -5.89 4.26 15.37
C SER A 297 -4.46 4.48 14.95
N SER A 298 -4.09 5.74 14.78
CA SER A 298 -2.73 6.15 14.48
C SER A 298 -2.25 7.00 15.65
N CYS A 299 -1.41 6.40 16.48
CA CYS A 299 -0.83 6.99 17.67
C CYS A 299 0.64 7.37 17.43
N ASP A 300 1.28 7.97 18.44
CA ASP A 300 2.71 8.26 18.43
C ASP A 300 3.60 7.01 18.54
N ASN A 301 3.08 5.92 19.07
CA ASN A 301 3.81 4.65 19.29
C ASN A 301 3.33 3.49 18.41
N PHE A 302 2.12 3.54 17.84
CA PHE A 302 1.62 2.46 16.98
C PHE A 302 0.53 2.90 16.00
N LEU A 303 0.37 2.10 14.95
CA LEU A 303 -0.78 2.04 14.06
C LEU A 303 -1.55 0.75 14.37
N SER A 304 -2.87 0.84 14.54
CA SER A 304 -3.77 -0.30 14.43
C SER A 304 -4.80 -0.10 13.32
N LEU A 305 -5.08 -1.16 12.57
CA LEU A 305 -6.09 -1.19 11.52
C LEU A 305 -6.98 -2.44 11.66
N GLY A 306 -8.25 -2.22 11.97
CA GLY A 306 -9.35 -3.18 11.86
C GLY A 306 -10.21 -2.86 10.65
N LEU A 307 -10.73 -3.90 9.99
CA LEU A 307 -11.55 -3.76 8.79
C LEU A 307 -12.84 -4.57 8.92
N PHE A 308 -13.76 -4.31 8.00
CA PHE A 308 -14.98 -5.09 7.87
C PHE A 308 -14.80 -6.19 6.85
N SER A 309 -15.47 -7.31 7.05
CA SER A 309 -15.58 -8.37 6.05
C SER A 309 -16.41 -7.92 4.84
N HIS A 310 -16.35 -8.69 3.76
CA HIS A 310 -17.06 -8.38 2.50
C HIS A 310 -18.60 -8.39 2.66
N ASP A 311 -19.13 -9.11 3.62
CA ASP A 311 -20.56 -9.11 3.99
C ASP A 311 -20.94 -7.96 4.93
N GLY A 312 -19.98 -7.12 5.32
CA GLY A 312 -20.22 -5.84 5.98
C GLY A 312 -20.25 -5.87 7.51
N TYR A 313 -19.78 -6.95 8.14
CA TYR A 313 -19.59 -7.02 9.59
C TYR A 313 -18.18 -6.58 9.98
N TYR A 314 -18.04 -5.91 11.13
CA TYR A 314 -16.72 -5.61 11.68
C TYR A 314 -16.08 -6.89 12.23
N ASP A 315 -14.86 -7.21 11.80
CA ASP A 315 -14.11 -8.36 12.32
C ASP A 315 -13.22 -7.88 13.48
N ASP A 316 -13.68 -8.10 14.71
CA ASP A 316 -12.93 -7.79 15.92
C ASP A 316 -11.91 -8.88 16.29
N SER A 317 -11.88 -10.00 15.55
CA SER A 317 -11.01 -11.14 15.82
C SER A 317 -9.61 -10.98 15.24
N ILE A 318 -9.38 -9.98 14.39
CA ILE A 318 -8.07 -9.73 13.78
C ILE A 318 -7.84 -8.23 13.54
N MET A 319 -6.63 -7.77 13.84
CA MET A 319 -6.20 -6.42 13.50
C MET A 319 -4.79 -6.42 12.92
N ILE A 320 -4.48 -5.44 12.08
CA ILE A 320 -3.12 -5.12 11.69
C ILE A 320 -2.52 -4.18 12.73
N LEU A 321 -1.29 -4.46 13.14
CA LEU A 321 -0.52 -3.66 14.07
C LEU A 321 0.85 -3.32 13.47
N ASP A 322 1.25 -2.05 13.52
CA ASP A 322 2.59 -1.60 13.11
C ASP A 322 3.13 -0.55 14.10
N GLU A 323 4.31 -0.77 14.66
CA GLU A 323 4.96 0.14 15.61
C GLU A 323 6.09 0.96 14.94
N THR A 324 6.22 0.87 13.61
CA THR A 324 7.23 1.64 12.87
C THR A 324 6.72 3.03 12.50
N GLU A 325 7.64 4.00 12.40
CA GLU A 325 7.32 5.37 11.98
C GLU A 325 6.66 5.40 10.60
N GLU A 326 7.08 4.54 9.67
CA GLU A 326 6.48 4.43 8.34
C GLU A 326 5.03 3.93 8.39
N GLY A 327 4.76 2.92 9.23
CA GLY A 327 3.42 2.41 9.44
C GLY A 327 2.50 3.46 10.05
N ILE A 328 2.95 4.12 11.11
CA ILE A 328 2.24 5.24 11.75
C ILE A 328 1.95 6.35 10.73
N SER A 329 2.94 6.75 9.93
CA SER A 329 2.78 7.76 8.88
C SER A 329 1.75 7.35 7.81
N TRP A 330 1.69 6.07 7.45
CA TRP A 330 0.65 5.53 6.57
C TRP A 330 -0.75 5.71 7.18
N GLY A 331 -0.91 5.39 8.48
CA GLY A 331 -2.15 5.60 9.24
C GLY A 331 -2.57 7.07 9.28
N ILE A 332 -1.65 7.97 9.62
CA ILE A 332 -1.90 9.42 9.57
C ILE A 332 -2.40 9.84 8.18
N GLY A 333 -1.79 9.33 7.11
CA GLY A 333 -2.23 9.61 5.74
C GLY A 333 -3.69 9.20 5.46
N VAL A 334 -4.13 8.06 6.01
CA VAL A 334 -5.54 7.62 5.92
C VAL A 334 -6.44 8.54 6.75
N PHE A 335 -6.04 8.87 7.98
CA PHE A 335 -6.81 9.75 8.86
C PHE A 335 -7.01 11.14 8.25
N GLU A 336 -5.95 11.79 7.79
CA GLU A 336 -6.00 13.14 7.21
C GLU A 336 -6.81 13.17 5.92
N HIS A 337 -6.82 12.08 5.13
CA HIS A 337 -7.71 11.97 3.98
C HIS A 337 -9.17 12.15 4.41
N TYR A 338 -9.62 11.43 5.43
CA TYR A 338 -10.99 11.51 5.92
C TYR A 338 -11.31 12.80 6.66
N LYS A 339 -10.31 13.37 7.36
CA LYS A 339 -10.43 14.68 8.00
C LYS A 339 -10.79 15.80 7.01
N ASN A 340 -10.24 15.74 5.80
CA ASN A 340 -10.53 16.72 4.75
C ASN A 340 -11.98 16.67 4.24
N TYR A 341 -12.73 15.61 4.56
CA TYR A 341 -14.14 15.45 4.19
C TYR A 341 -15.07 15.43 5.40
N SER A 342 -14.58 15.82 6.58
CA SER A 342 -15.37 15.87 7.82
C SER A 342 -15.48 17.31 8.33
N GLU A 343 -16.51 17.53 9.14
CA GLU A 343 -16.79 18.83 9.75
C GLU A 343 -16.45 18.77 11.25
N PRO A 344 -15.73 19.75 11.80
CA PRO A 344 -15.48 19.78 13.24
C PRO A 344 -16.80 20.01 13.99
N ILE A 345 -16.99 19.31 15.11
CA ILE A 345 -18.15 19.52 15.99
C ILE A 345 -17.77 20.28 17.26
N ASP A 346 -18.65 21.18 17.67
CA ASP A 346 -18.60 21.80 18.99
C ASP A 346 -19.10 20.79 20.04
N ILE A 347 -18.15 20.15 20.73
CA ILE A 347 -18.39 19.08 21.69
C ILE A 347 -19.25 19.60 22.86
N LEU A 348 -19.02 20.82 23.33
CA LEU A 348 -19.80 21.42 24.42
C LEU A 348 -21.25 21.60 23.98
N LYS A 349 -21.49 22.12 22.78
CA LYS A 349 -22.85 22.31 22.27
C LYS A 349 -23.56 20.99 21.99
N TYR A 350 -22.85 20.02 21.41
CA TYR A 350 -23.46 18.77 20.94
C TYR A 350 -23.93 17.87 22.09
N PHE A 351 -23.11 17.72 23.14
CA PHE A 351 -23.38 16.79 24.25
C PHE A 351 -24.05 17.43 25.48
N SER A 352 -24.29 18.75 25.48
CA SER A 352 -25.01 19.42 26.58
C SER A 352 -26.54 19.34 26.47
N LEU A 353 -27.06 18.84 25.34
CA LEU A 353 -28.47 18.56 25.07
C LEU A 353 -28.74 17.08 25.32
#